data_AF-A0A418HK53-F1
#
_entry.id   AF-A0A418HK53-F1
#
_cell.length_a   1.000
_cell.length_b   1.000
_cell.length_c   1.000
_cell.angle_alpha   90.00
_cell.angle_beta   90.00
_cell.angle_gamma   90.00
#
_symmetry.space_group_name_H-M   'P 1'
#
loop_
_entity.id
_entity.type
_entity.pdbx_description
1 polymer ?
#
loop_
_entity_poly.entity_id
_entity_poly.type
_entity_poly.pdbx_seq_one_letter_code
_entity_poly.pdbx_strand_id
1 'polypeptide(L)'
;MNEPTEIKYPLDEYGDPYYAATHFEAIQNIEDVLKGSTNWIEFTPLSGKPNTEFKADGDNGFNCSYREINVLDIVKIKSVRINLSNVQNGMTIANLPENFVSESQSWPIRTPNTHLPAIVSLRPNGKLTLVFNKQDTETWTETDYIYGSHTWIE
;
A
#
# COMPACT_ATOMS: atom_id res chain seq x y z
N MET A 1 8.06 -4.71 43.56
CA MET A 1 9.17 -3.92 42.98
C MET A 1 9.43 -4.52 41.61
N ASN A 2 9.30 -3.74 40.53
CA ASN A 2 9.79 -4.17 39.22
C ASN A 2 11.32 -4.07 39.27
N GLU A 3 12.02 -5.15 38.98
CA GLU A 3 13.47 -5.06 38.85
C GLU A 3 13.83 -4.19 37.64
N PRO A 4 14.85 -3.32 37.76
CA PRO A 4 15.28 -2.50 36.63
C PRO A 4 15.86 -3.40 35.54
N THR A 5 15.46 -3.15 34.29
CA THR A 5 16.01 -3.85 33.12
C THR A 5 17.52 -3.59 33.03
N GLU A 6 18.33 -4.62 33.20
CA GLU A 6 19.77 -4.56 33.00
C GLU A 6 20.09 -4.56 31.49
N ILE A 7 20.67 -3.47 30.98
CA ILE A 7 21.14 -3.38 29.58
C ILE A 7 22.65 -3.62 29.58
N LYS A 8 23.09 -4.75 29.02
CA LYS A 8 24.50 -5.11 28.89
C LYS A 8 25.05 -4.67 27.54
N TYR A 9 26.22 -4.02 27.54
CA TYR A 9 26.95 -3.68 26.32
C TYR A 9 28.12 -4.64 26.12
N PRO A 10 28.41 -5.07 24.89
CA PRO A 10 29.67 -5.73 24.59
C PRO A 10 30.83 -4.73 24.73
N LEU A 11 31.93 -5.19 25.33
CA LEU A 11 33.15 -4.40 25.52
C LEU A 11 34.18 -4.78 24.45
N ASP A 12 34.97 -3.80 24.01
CA ASP A 12 36.10 -4.06 23.10
C ASP A 12 37.32 -4.61 23.86
N GLU A 13 38.43 -4.72 23.14
CA GLU A 13 39.70 -5.21 23.69
C GLU A 13 40.32 -4.29 24.76
N TYR A 14 39.85 -3.05 24.88
CA TYR A 14 40.26 -2.06 25.88
C TYR A 14 39.27 -1.96 27.06
N GLY A 15 38.16 -2.69 26.99
CA GLY A 15 37.10 -2.64 28.00
C GLY A 15 36.12 -1.49 27.80
N ASP A 16 36.19 -0.79 26.67
CA ASP A 16 35.27 0.29 26.32
C ASP A 16 34.00 -0.29 25.67
N PRO A 17 32.80 0.25 25.94
CA PRO A 17 31.59 -0.17 25.24
C PRO A 17 31.75 0.05 23.73
N TYR A 18 31.64 -1.01 22.93
CA TYR A 18 31.63 -0.88 21.48
C TYR A 18 30.25 -1.20 20.91
N TYR A 19 29.86 -0.42 19.92
CA TYR A 19 28.64 -0.64 19.16
C TYR A 19 29.04 -1.41 17.91
N ALA A 20 28.89 -2.74 17.94
CA ALA A 20 29.11 -3.55 16.76
C ALA A 20 28.28 -2.97 15.61
N ALA A 21 28.93 -2.62 14.49
CA ALA A 21 28.20 -2.30 13.27
C ALA A 21 27.43 -3.55 12.87
N THR A 22 26.11 -3.53 13.03
CA THR A 22 25.27 -4.68 12.67
C THR A 22 25.04 -4.64 11.17
N HIS A 23 25.18 -5.78 10.50
CA HIS A 23 24.80 -5.95 9.10
C HIS A 23 23.36 -6.48 9.04
N PHE A 24 22.59 -6.19 7.98
CA PHE A 24 21.23 -6.72 7.87
C PHE A 24 21.21 -8.25 7.85
N GLU A 25 22.28 -8.88 7.37
CA GLU A 25 22.47 -10.35 7.39
C GLU A 25 22.67 -10.91 8.81
N ALA A 26 23.01 -10.06 9.78
CA ALA A 26 23.13 -10.47 11.18
C ALA A 26 21.78 -10.49 11.92
N ILE A 27 20.69 -10.03 11.27
CA ILE A 27 19.34 -10.14 11.82
C ILE A 27 18.90 -11.60 11.72
N GLN A 28 19.02 -12.32 12.83
CA GLN A 28 18.48 -13.67 12.95
C GLN A 28 16.95 -13.63 12.96
N ASN A 29 16.32 -14.63 12.34
CA ASN A 29 14.86 -14.81 12.33
C ASN A 29 14.09 -13.62 11.74
N ILE A 30 14.61 -12.99 10.68
CA ILE A 30 13.89 -11.93 9.95
C ILE A 30 12.51 -12.39 9.47
N GLU A 31 12.33 -13.69 9.21
CA GLU A 31 11.04 -14.30 8.88
C GLU A 31 10.02 -14.14 10.01
N ASP A 32 10.45 -14.25 11.27
CA ASP A 32 9.59 -14.01 12.43
C ASP A 32 9.28 -12.52 12.59
N VAL A 33 10.25 -11.64 12.28
CA VAL A 33 10.05 -10.18 12.29
C VAL A 33 8.98 -9.76 11.28
N LEU A 34 8.93 -10.42 10.13
CA LEU A 34 8.01 -10.12 9.03
C LEU A 34 6.82 -11.07 8.95
N LYS A 35 6.61 -11.89 9.98
CA LYS A 35 5.56 -12.91 9.98
C LYS A 35 4.18 -12.28 9.71
N GLY A 36 3.43 -12.88 8.80
CA GLY A 36 2.12 -12.36 8.36
C GLY A 36 2.19 -11.27 7.29
N SER A 37 3.39 -10.83 6.89
CA SER A 37 3.55 -10.00 5.70
C SER A 37 3.15 -10.75 4.43
N THR A 38 2.70 -10.02 3.42
CA THR A 38 2.34 -10.52 2.11
C THR A 38 3.19 -9.87 1.03
N ASN A 39 3.46 -10.63 -0.04
CA ASN A 39 3.83 -10.04 -1.32
C ASN A 39 2.65 -9.25 -1.90
N TRP A 40 2.86 -8.58 -3.03
CA TRP A 40 1.73 -8.01 -3.76
C TRP A 40 0.75 -9.11 -4.18
N ILE A 41 -0.47 -9.01 -3.69
CA ILE A 41 -1.59 -9.88 -4.08
C ILE A 41 -2.38 -9.12 -5.14
N GLU A 42 -2.35 -9.63 -6.37
CA GLU A 42 -3.14 -9.05 -7.46
C GLU A 42 -4.64 -9.30 -7.26
N PHE A 43 -5.45 -8.33 -7.69
CA PHE A 43 -6.90 -8.48 -7.70
C PHE A 43 -7.49 -8.04 -9.04
N THR A 44 -8.56 -8.71 -9.46
CA THR A 44 -9.33 -8.33 -10.63
C THR A 44 -10.39 -7.30 -10.23
N PRO A 45 -10.39 -6.09 -10.82
CA PRO A 45 -11.45 -5.12 -10.60
C PRO A 45 -12.82 -5.64 -11.03
N LEU A 46 -13.87 -5.25 -10.31
CA LEU A 46 -15.26 -5.58 -10.60
C LEU A 46 -15.82 -4.80 -11.80
N SER A 47 -15.19 -3.66 -12.12
CA SER A 47 -15.55 -2.78 -13.23
C SER A 47 -14.32 -2.00 -13.69
N GLY A 48 -14.39 -1.44 -14.91
CA GLY A 48 -13.27 -0.85 -15.62
C GLY A 48 -12.36 -1.89 -16.29
N LYS A 49 -11.32 -1.41 -16.98
CA LYS A 49 -10.35 -2.23 -17.70
C LYS A 49 -9.01 -2.24 -16.95
N PRO A 50 -8.62 -3.36 -16.32
CA PRO A 50 -7.46 -3.40 -15.44
C PRO A 50 -6.15 -3.27 -16.18
N ASN A 51 -5.14 -2.74 -15.48
CA ASN A 51 -3.72 -2.85 -15.79
C ASN A 51 -3.37 -2.33 -17.18
N THR A 52 -3.86 -1.15 -17.53
CA THR A 52 -3.75 -0.59 -18.89
C THR A 52 -2.65 0.44 -19.03
N GLU A 53 -2.39 1.23 -17.98
CA GLU A 53 -1.47 2.35 -18.04
C GLU A 53 -0.02 1.94 -17.76
N PHE A 54 0.90 2.64 -18.44
CA PHE A 54 2.35 2.46 -18.30
C PHE A 54 2.81 1.02 -18.59
N LYS A 55 2.18 0.37 -19.57
CA LYS A 55 2.47 -1.01 -19.97
C LYS A 55 3.39 -1.17 -21.17
N ALA A 56 3.93 -0.07 -21.70
CA ALA A 56 4.94 -0.13 -22.75
C ALA A 56 6.26 -0.71 -22.19
N ASP A 57 7.10 -1.23 -23.09
CA ASP A 57 8.41 -1.76 -22.73
C ASP A 57 9.26 -0.68 -22.05
N GLY A 58 9.67 -0.95 -20.80
CA GLY A 58 10.46 -0.02 -19.98
C GLY A 58 9.65 0.84 -18.99
N ASP A 59 8.34 0.99 -19.17
CA ASP A 59 7.50 1.83 -18.29
C ASP A 59 7.19 1.16 -16.94
N ASN A 60 7.17 -0.18 -16.90
CA ASN A 60 7.01 -0.99 -15.69
C ASN A 60 5.79 -0.61 -14.82
N GLY A 61 4.66 -0.26 -15.45
CA GLY A 61 3.41 0.04 -14.77
C GLY A 61 2.91 -1.12 -13.93
N PHE A 62 2.50 -0.86 -12.68
CA PHE A 62 2.06 -1.92 -11.78
C PHE A 62 0.65 -2.43 -12.10
N ASN A 63 0.33 -3.63 -11.62
CA ASN A 63 -1.01 -4.19 -11.63
C ASN A 63 -1.80 -3.77 -10.38
N CYS A 64 -3.13 -3.78 -10.50
CA CYS A 64 -4.07 -3.71 -9.38
C CYS A 64 -3.71 -4.78 -8.35
N SER A 65 -3.24 -4.35 -7.20
CA SER A 65 -2.74 -5.23 -6.15
C SER A 65 -2.79 -4.58 -4.78
N TYR A 66 -2.76 -5.37 -3.73
CA TYR A 66 -2.60 -4.90 -2.35
C TYR A 66 -1.56 -5.73 -1.61
N ARG A 67 -1.06 -5.21 -0.49
CA ARG A 67 -0.17 -5.95 0.42
C ARG A 67 -0.26 -5.42 1.84
N GLU A 68 0.18 -6.24 2.78
CA GLU A 68 0.40 -5.91 4.19
C GLU A 68 1.84 -6.29 4.52
N ILE A 69 2.61 -5.37 5.09
CA ILE A 69 3.90 -5.66 5.72
C ILE A 69 3.65 -5.55 7.21
N ASN A 70 3.75 -6.66 7.90
CA ASN A 70 3.64 -6.74 9.35
C ASN A 70 5.06 -6.77 9.93
N VAL A 71 5.35 -5.82 10.81
CA VAL A 71 6.63 -5.74 11.52
C VAL A 71 6.37 -6.01 12.99
N LEU A 72 6.84 -7.17 13.46
CA LEU A 72 6.79 -7.61 14.87
C LEU A 72 5.36 -7.66 15.48
N ASP A 73 4.31 -7.74 14.68
CA ASP A 73 2.90 -7.57 15.13
C ASP A 73 2.63 -6.21 15.81
N ILE A 74 3.53 -5.24 15.68
CA ILE A 74 3.44 -3.90 16.29
C ILE A 74 3.04 -2.86 15.24
N VAL A 75 3.57 -2.97 14.02
CA VAL A 75 3.35 -2.00 12.95
C VAL A 75 2.89 -2.72 11.71
N LYS A 76 1.76 -2.29 11.14
CA LYS A 76 1.26 -2.79 9.87
C LYS A 76 1.36 -1.69 8.82
N ILE A 77 2.19 -1.92 7.80
CA ILE A 77 2.30 -1.03 6.65
C ILE A 77 1.46 -1.66 5.54
N LYS A 78 0.35 -1.02 5.19
CA LYS A 78 -0.57 -1.54 4.19
C LYS A 78 -0.52 -0.70 2.93
N SER A 79 -0.62 -1.35 1.78
CA SER A 79 -0.56 -0.66 0.50
C SER A 79 -1.60 -1.18 -0.47
N VAL A 80 -2.13 -0.29 -1.31
CA VAL A 80 -2.97 -0.63 -2.47
C VAL A 80 -2.43 0.08 -3.70
N ARG A 81 -2.40 -0.63 -4.82
CA ARG A 81 -2.05 -0.16 -6.17
C ARG A 81 -3.27 -0.31 -7.06
N ILE A 82 -3.55 0.72 -7.85
CA ILE A 82 -4.69 0.77 -8.76
C ILE A 82 -4.19 1.26 -10.12
N ASN A 83 -4.42 0.47 -11.16
CA ASN A 83 -4.16 0.80 -12.56
C ASN A 83 -5.40 0.38 -13.36
N LEU A 84 -6.20 1.34 -13.77
CA LEU A 84 -7.54 1.07 -14.32
C LEU A 84 -7.92 2.14 -15.34
N SER A 85 -8.42 1.75 -16.51
CA SER A 85 -9.10 2.62 -17.46
C SER A 85 -10.58 2.29 -17.57
N ASN A 86 -11.33 3.04 -18.38
CA ASN A 86 -12.78 2.89 -18.54
C ASN A 86 -13.51 2.99 -17.18
N VAL A 87 -13.15 4.02 -16.41
CA VAL A 87 -13.67 4.25 -15.07
C VAL A 87 -14.93 5.11 -15.08
N GLN A 88 -15.76 4.95 -14.04
CA GLN A 88 -17.02 5.67 -13.90
C GLN A 88 -17.16 6.25 -12.50
N ASN A 89 -17.79 7.43 -12.40
CA ASN A 89 -18.05 8.06 -11.11
C ASN A 89 -18.94 7.18 -10.23
N GLY A 90 -18.54 6.98 -8.97
CA GLY A 90 -19.28 6.19 -7.99
C GLY A 90 -19.11 4.68 -8.13
N MET A 91 -18.21 4.21 -9.02
CA MET A 91 -17.98 2.78 -9.20
C MET A 91 -17.36 2.13 -7.96
N THR A 92 -17.66 0.84 -7.78
CA THR A 92 -16.88 -0.03 -6.90
C THR A 92 -15.78 -0.68 -7.72
N ILE A 93 -14.53 -0.41 -7.36
CA ILE A 93 -13.35 -0.96 -8.03
C ILE A 93 -13.19 -2.43 -7.64
N ALA A 94 -13.21 -2.74 -6.35
CA ALA A 94 -13.01 -4.09 -5.82
C ALA A 94 -13.61 -4.23 -4.42
N ASN A 95 -13.77 -5.48 -3.99
CA ASN A 95 -13.95 -5.85 -2.58
C ASN A 95 -12.66 -6.54 -2.12
N LEU A 96 -11.83 -5.82 -1.39
CA LEU A 96 -10.66 -6.38 -0.70
C LEU A 96 -11.13 -7.22 0.51
N PRO A 97 -10.25 -8.03 1.14
CA PRO A 97 -10.60 -8.76 2.34
C PRO A 97 -11.23 -7.86 3.40
N GLU A 98 -12.26 -8.36 4.08
CA GLU A 98 -12.89 -7.65 5.19
C GLU A 98 -11.86 -7.39 6.29
N ASN A 99 -11.93 -6.21 6.91
CA ASN A 99 -10.97 -5.71 7.91
C ASN A 99 -9.53 -5.59 7.39
N PHE A 100 -9.32 -5.57 6.06
CA PHE A 100 -8.02 -5.19 5.50
C PHE A 100 -7.64 -3.75 5.89
N VAL A 101 -8.59 -2.87 6.17
CA VAL A 101 -8.35 -1.61 6.89
C VAL A 101 -9.10 -1.60 8.20
N SER A 102 -8.50 -1.06 9.25
CA SER A 102 -9.18 -0.79 10.53
C SER A 102 -10.01 0.49 10.45
N GLU A 103 -9.44 1.53 9.86
CA GLU A 103 -10.06 2.83 9.66
C GLU A 103 -10.28 3.12 8.17
N SER A 104 -11.33 3.88 7.88
CA SER A 104 -11.60 4.33 6.51
C SER A 104 -10.43 5.12 5.92
N GLN A 105 -9.88 4.65 4.80
CA GLN A 105 -8.84 5.33 4.06
C GLN A 105 -9.44 6.08 2.86
N SER A 106 -8.98 7.30 2.60
CA SER A 106 -9.41 8.07 1.44
C SER A 106 -8.28 8.96 0.93
N TRP A 107 -8.01 8.93 -0.36
CA TRP A 107 -6.87 9.63 -0.96
C TRP A 107 -7.13 10.05 -2.41
N PRO A 108 -6.48 11.12 -2.89
CA PRO A 108 -6.52 11.48 -4.31
C PRO A 108 -5.72 10.49 -5.14
N ILE A 109 -6.20 10.20 -6.36
CA ILE A 109 -5.50 9.37 -7.34
C ILE A 109 -5.28 10.16 -8.63
N ARG A 110 -4.16 9.90 -9.32
CA ARG A 110 -3.85 10.51 -10.60
C ARG A 110 -4.87 10.08 -11.65
N THR A 111 -5.20 11.02 -12.51
CA THR A 111 -6.02 10.92 -13.71
C THR A 111 -5.22 11.47 -14.92
N PRO A 112 -5.70 11.35 -16.17
CA PRO A 112 -5.15 12.08 -17.30
C PRO A 112 -5.05 13.58 -17.05
N ASN A 113 -4.19 14.28 -17.79
CA ASN A 113 -4.02 15.73 -17.67
C ASN A 113 -5.24 16.54 -18.14
N THR A 114 -6.23 15.88 -18.76
CA THR A 114 -7.52 16.44 -19.15
C THR A 114 -8.55 16.42 -18.02
N HIS A 115 -8.27 15.71 -16.91
CA HIS A 115 -9.20 15.53 -15.80
C HIS A 115 -8.62 16.02 -14.47
N LEU A 116 -9.51 16.36 -13.54
CA LEU A 116 -9.11 16.65 -12.17
C LEU A 116 -8.79 15.34 -11.44
N PRO A 117 -7.96 15.35 -10.38
CA PRO A 117 -7.74 14.16 -9.57
C PRO A 117 -9.05 13.60 -9.01
N ALA A 118 -9.22 12.29 -9.12
CA ALA A 118 -10.33 11.57 -8.52
C ALA A 118 -9.99 11.18 -7.06
N ILE A 119 -10.99 10.80 -6.28
CA ILE A 119 -10.81 10.30 -4.92
C ILE A 119 -11.12 8.81 -4.87
N VAL A 120 -10.20 8.05 -4.31
CA VAL A 120 -10.41 6.65 -3.94
C VAL A 120 -10.69 6.56 -2.45
N SER A 121 -11.60 5.68 -2.06
CA SER A 121 -11.86 5.34 -0.66
C SER A 121 -11.89 3.83 -0.45
N LEU A 122 -11.30 3.37 0.64
CA LEU A 122 -11.33 2.00 1.11
C LEU A 122 -11.96 1.96 2.50
N ARG A 123 -13.02 1.17 2.67
CA ARG A 123 -13.76 1.04 3.92
C ARG A 123 -13.42 -0.28 4.64
N PRO A 124 -13.63 -0.37 5.97
CA PRO A 124 -13.35 -1.60 6.73
C PRO A 124 -14.05 -2.87 6.21
N ASN A 125 -15.21 -2.73 5.56
CA ASN A 125 -15.89 -3.84 4.90
C ASN A 125 -15.21 -4.30 3.58
N GLY A 126 -14.00 -3.82 3.28
CA GLY A 126 -13.23 -4.17 2.09
C GLY A 126 -13.63 -3.40 0.83
N LYS A 127 -14.68 -2.57 0.86
CA LYS A 127 -15.16 -1.89 -0.34
C LYS A 127 -14.21 -0.77 -0.78
N LEU A 128 -13.64 -0.92 -1.98
CA LEU A 128 -12.80 0.07 -2.65
C LEU A 128 -13.61 0.81 -3.71
N THR A 129 -13.77 2.12 -3.57
CA THR A 129 -14.63 2.95 -4.44
C THR A 129 -13.89 4.13 -5.04
N LEU A 130 -14.44 4.65 -6.14
CA LEU A 130 -13.93 5.82 -6.85
C LEU A 130 -15.02 6.88 -6.98
N VAL A 131 -14.67 8.14 -6.73
CA VAL A 131 -15.54 9.30 -7.01
C VAL A 131 -14.76 10.38 -7.74
N PHE A 132 -15.40 11.01 -8.72
CA PHE A 132 -14.81 12.10 -9.49
C PHE A 132 -15.06 13.44 -8.81
N ASN A 133 -14.26 14.43 -9.18
CA ASN A 133 -14.50 15.81 -8.76
C ASN A 133 -15.82 16.31 -9.38
N LYS A 134 -16.67 16.97 -8.60
CA LYS A 134 -17.95 17.51 -9.08
C LYS A 134 -17.81 18.54 -10.20
N GLN A 135 -16.68 19.25 -10.25
CA GLN A 135 -16.38 20.25 -11.28
C GLN A 135 -15.85 19.63 -12.58
N ASP A 136 -15.49 18.35 -12.56
CA ASP A 136 -15.01 17.61 -13.73
C ASP A 136 -16.21 17.03 -14.48
N THR A 137 -16.98 17.92 -15.12
CA THR A 137 -18.25 17.61 -15.80
C THR A 137 -18.08 17.15 -17.24
N GLU A 138 -16.84 17.07 -17.73
CA GLU A 138 -16.54 16.55 -19.07
C GLU A 138 -16.78 15.04 -19.14
N THR A 139 -17.06 14.54 -20.35
CA THR A 139 -17.37 13.11 -20.54
C THR A 139 -16.08 12.30 -20.52
N TRP A 140 -15.87 11.57 -19.43
CA TRP A 140 -14.85 10.51 -19.34
C TRP A 140 -15.11 9.45 -20.41
N THR A 141 -14.04 9.00 -21.06
CA THR A 141 -14.00 8.03 -22.15
C THR A 141 -13.44 6.68 -21.69
N GLU A 142 -13.53 5.66 -22.56
CA GLU A 142 -13.00 4.32 -22.25
C GLU A 142 -11.47 4.29 -22.06
N THR A 143 -10.75 5.29 -22.59
CA THR A 143 -9.29 5.41 -22.45
C THR A 143 -8.87 6.23 -21.24
N ASP A 144 -9.78 6.94 -20.59
CA ASP A 144 -9.44 7.69 -19.38
C ASP A 144 -9.19 6.74 -18.21
N TYR A 145 -8.21 7.10 -17.38
CA TYR A 145 -7.63 6.20 -16.40
C TYR A 145 -7.53 6.77 -14.99
N ILE A 146 -7.30 5.87 -14.05
CA ILE A 146 -6.73 6.16 -12.75
C ILE A 146 -5.48 5.31 -12.54
N TYR A 147 -4.43 5.93 -11.99
CA TYR A 147 -3.17 5.24 -11.72
C TYR A 147 -2.56 5.74 -10.42
N GLY A 148 -2.29 4.85 -9.48
CA GLY A 148 -1.64 5.29 -8.25
C GLY A 148 -1.49 4.21 -7.19
N SER A 149 -0.64 4.50 -6.23
CA SER A 149 -0.47 3.69 -5.02
C SER A 149 -0.75 4.53 -3.79
N HIS A 150 -1.37 3.92 -2.79
CA HIS A 150 -1.51 4.51 -1.48
C HIS A 150 -0.95 3.56 -0.43
N THR A 151 -0.26 4.11 0.56
CA THR A 151 0.32 3.37 1.68
C THR A 151 0.02 4.11 2.96
N TRP A 152 -0.40 3.37 3.97
CA TRP A 152 -0.68 3.89 5.31
C TRP A 152 -0.14 2.92 6.36
N ILE A 153 -0.11 3.40 7.60
CA ILE A 153 0.34 2.65 8.76
C ILE A 153 -0.89 2.41 9.64
N GLU A 154 -1.02 1.19 10.13
CA GLU A 154 -1.93 0.77 11.19
C GLU A 154 -1.15 0.19 12.37
#